data_AF-A0A1B0DMJ4-F1
#
_entry.id   AF-A0A1B0DMJ4-F1
#
_cell.length_a   1.000
_cell.length_b   1.000
_cell.length_c   1.000
_cell.angle_alpha   90.00
_cell.angle_beta   90.00
_cell.angle_gamma   90.00
#
_symmetry.space_group_name_H-M   'P 1'
#
loop_
_entity.id
_entity.type
_entity.pdbx_description
1 polymer ?
#
loop_
_entity_poly.entity_id
_entity_poly.type
_entity_poly.pdbx_seq_one_letter_code
_entity_poly.pdbx_strand_id
1 'polypeptide(L)'
;MPDVYFVTTHEAIEWIRNPTPLNQINQFEPWSCKGRQLQPHEIACNLPNICKLHSRVLQQDRYLYTCNECPAQYPWLRNEFGLD
;
A
#
# COMPACT_ATOMS: atom_id res chain seq x y z
N MET A 1 9.85 16.06 27.18
CA MET A 1 10.21 14.92 26.30
C MET A 1 8.97 14.59 25.50
N PRO A 2 9.03 14.50 24.17
CA PRO A 2 7.92 13.96 23.40
C PRO A 2 7.77 12.47 23.74
N ASP A 3 6.55 12.05 24.09
CA ASP A 3 6.18 10.69 24.50
C ASP A 3 5.05 10.11 23.62
N VAL A 4 4.68 10.83 22.56
CA VAL A 4 3.62 10.46 21.62
C VAL A 4 4.20 10.39 20.21
N TYR A 5 3.91 9.31 19.50
CA TYR A 5 4.41 9.01 18.17
C TYR A 5 3.27 8.66 17.22
N PHE A 6 3.32 9.18 15.99
CA PHE A 6 2.45 8.74 14.91
C PHE A 6 3.11 7.59 14.17
N VAL A 7 2.47 6.43 14.19
CA VAL A 7 2.98 5.19 13.59
C VAL A 7 1.88 4.49 12.81
N THR A 8 2.26 3.63 11.89
CA THR A 8 1.35 2.71 11.20
C THR A 8 0.92 1.56 12.11
N THR A 9 -0.17 0.87 11.75
CA THR A 9 -0.61 -0.34 12.46
C THR A 9 0.48 -1.42 12.50
N HIS A 10 1.28 -1.54 11.43
CA HIS A 10 2.37 -2.51 11.38
C HIS A 10 3.47 -2.17 12.37
N GLU A 11 3.93 -0.92 12.38
CA GLU A 11 4.95 -0.42 13.33
C GLU A 11 4.49 -0.54 14.79
N ALA A 12 3.20 -0.34 15.07
CA ALA A 12 2.63 -0.58 16.39
C ALA A 12 2.72 -2.06 16.80
N ILE A 13 2.44 -2.99 15.88
CA ILE A 13 2.59 -4.43 16.12
C ILE A 13 4.05 -4.80 16.35
N GLU A 14 5.00 -4.23 15.59
CA GLU A 14 6.43 -4.48 15.80
C GLU A 14 6.89 -4.02 17.19
N TRP A 15 6.38 -2.88 17.68
CA TRP A 15 6.64 -2.45 19.05
C TRP A 15 5.99 -3.37 20.09
N ILE A 16 4.77 -3.89 19.86
CA ILE A 16 4.15 -4.87 20.75
C ILE A 16 4.97 -6.17 20.82
N ARG A 17 5.54 -6.61 19.69
CA ARG A 17 6.41 -7.78 19.63
C ARG A 17 7.73 -7.57 20.39
N ASN A 18 8.29 -6.36 20.32
CA ASN A 18 9.54 -5.99 20.99
C ASN A 18 9.41 -4.64 21.72
N PRO A 19 8.78 -4.60 22.91
CA PRO A 19 8.51 -3.35 23.61
C PRO A 19 9.79 -2.59 23.92
N THR A 20 9.89 -1.37 23.39
CA THR A 20 11.06 -0.51 23.56
C THR A 20 10.69 0.70 24.43
N PRO A 21 11.44 1.00 25.50
CA PRO A 21 11.15 2.12 26.39
C PRO A 21 11.41 3.47 25.69
N LEU A 22 10.72 4.52 26.17
CA LEU A 22 10.77 5.86 25.56
C LEU A 22 12.18 6.47 25.45
N ASN A 23 13.11 6.11 26.34
CA ASN A 23 14.49 6.59 26.27
C ASN A 23 15.31 5.97 25.12
N GLN A 24 14.87 4.83 24.58
CA GLN A 24 15.53 4.09 23.50
C GLN A 24 14.73 4.09 22.20
N ILE A 25 13.50 4.61 22.22
CA ILE A 25 12.57 4.52 21.09
C ILE A 25 13.10 5.16 19.80
N ASN A 26 13.97 6.15 19.89
CA ASN A 26 14.62 6.78 18.73
C ASN A 26 15.62 5.85 18.01
N GLN A 27 16.04 4.75 18.65
CA GLN A 27 16.91 3.72 18.10
C GLN A 27 16.12 2.45 17.72
N PHE A 28 14.78 2.49 17.82
CA PHE A 28 13.94 1.37 17.46
C PHE A 28 13.88 1.22 15.93
N GLU A 29 14.70 0.33 15.40
CA GLU A 29 14.85 0.10 13.95
C GLU A 29 13.53 -0.10 13.19
N PRO A 30 12.50 -0.79 13.72
CA PRO A 30 11.23 -0.92 13.01
C PRO A 30 10.49 0.40 12.74
N TRP A 31 10.78 1.46 13.50
CA TRP A 31 10.25 2.81 13.26
C TRP A 31 11.25 3.71 12.51
N SER A 32 12.42 3.18 12.14
CA SER A 32 13.44 3.91 11.41
C SER A 32 13.04 4.06 9.94
N CYS A 33 12.92 5.30 9.46
CA CYS A 33 12.72 5.57 8.03
C CYS A 33 13.99 5.37 7.19
N LYS A 34 15.13 5.03 7.82
CA LYS A 34 16.42 4.94 7.12
C LYS A 34 16.47 3.69 6.25
N GLY A 35 16.96 3.83 5.02
CA GLY A 35 17.26 2.68 4.17
C GLY A 35 16.06 1.98 3.55
N ARG A 36 14.87 2.62 3.51
CA ARG A 36 13.70 2.09 2.80
C ARG A 36 13.98 2.03 1.30
N GLN A 37 14.40 0.86 0.82
CA GLN A 37 14.52 0.58 -0.60
C GLN A 37 13.16 0.13 -1.11
N LEU A 38 12.47 1.03 -1.81
CA LEU A 38 11.22 0.71 -2.48
C LEU A 38 11.51 -0.25 -3.64
N GLN A 39 10.77 -1.34 -3.70
CA GLN A 39 10.77 -2.21 -4.85
C GLN A 39 10.14 -1.48 -6.06
N PRO A 40 10.48 -1.86 -7.30
CA PRO A 40 9.96 -1.17 -8.49
C PRO A 40 8.43 -1.06 -8.54
N HIS A 41 7.70 -2.07 -8.03
CA HIS A 41 6.23 -2.07 -7.99
C HIS A 41 5.64 -1.13 -6.92
N GLU A 42 6.45 -0.70 -5.94
CA GLU A 42 6.06 0.28 -4.91
C GLU A 42 6.30 1.72 -5.38
N ILE A 43 7.02 1.89 -6.50
CA ILE A 43 7.31 3.20 -7.06
C ILE A 43 6.10 3.67 -7.88
N ALA A 44 5.52 4.79 -7.49
CA ALA A 44 4.47 5.43 -8.26
C ALA A 44 5.02 5.99 -9.59
N CYS A 45 4.25 5.81 -10.65
CA CYS A 45 4.47 6.41 -11.95
C CYS A 45 4.12 7.91 -11.96
N ASN A 46 4.74 8.67 -12.86
CA ASN A 46 4.44 10.11 -13.03
C ASN A 46 3.06 10.35 -13.67
N LEU A 47 2.66 9.50 -14.62
CA LEU A 47 1.37 9.59 -15.30
C LEU A 47 0.66 8.24 -15.17
N PRO A 48 -0.57 8.20 -14.62
CA PRO A 48 -1.32 6.96 -14.48
C PRO A 48 -1.95 6.54 -15.81
N ASN A 49 -2.07 5.23 -16.01
CA ASN A 49 -2.96 4.66 -16.99
C ASN A 49 -4.41 4.84 -16.52
N ILE A 50 -5.27 5.31 -17.42
CA ILE A 50 -6.70 5.52 -17.17
C ILE A 50 -7.47 4.43 -17.91
N CYS A 51 -7.87 3.39 -17.18
CA CYS A 51 -8.49 2.21 -17.76
C CYS A 51 -10.01 2.32 -17.65
N LYS A 52 -10.70 2.44 -18.78
CA LYS A 52 -12.16 2.32 -18.86
C LYS A 52 -12.53 0.84 -19.02
N LEU A 53 -13.04 0.21 -17.96
CA LEU A 53 -13.21 -1.24 -17.87
C LEU A 53 -14.67 -1.61 -17.63
N HIS A 54 -15.16 -2.64 -18.32
CA HIS A 54 -16.49 -3.16 -18.06
C HIS A 54 -16.51 -3.99 -16.77
N SER A 55 -17.46 -3.72 -15.88
CA SER A 55 -17.70 -4.52 -14.67
C SER A 55 -18.79 -5.56 -14.92
N ARG A 56 -18.43 -6.85 -14.94
CA ARG A 56 -19.40 -7.96 -15.05
C ARG A 56 -20.43 -7.96 -13.92
N VAL A 57 -20.06 -7.52 -12.72
CA VAL A 57 -20.97 -7.56 -11.56
C VAL A 57 -21.93 -6.38 -11.56
N LEU A 58 -21.42 -5.19 -11.89
CA LEU A 58 -22.24 -3.97 -11.86
C LEU A 58 -22.89 -3.66 -13.20
N GLN A 59 -22.59 -4.44 -14.24
CA GLN A 59 -23.10 -4.30 -15.61
C GLN A 59 -22.92 -2.86 -16.16
N GLN A 60 -21.81 -2.22 -15.80
CA GLN A 60 -21.49 -0.85 -16.17
C GLN A 60 -19.98 -0.65 -16.27
N ASP A 61 -19.58 0.41 -16.97
CA ASP A 61 -18.17 0.79 -17.07
C ASP A 61 -17.69 1.45 -15.78
N ARG A 62 -16.48 1.10 -15.36
CA ARG A 62 -15.77 1.68 -14.23
C ARG A 62 -14.38 2.12 -14.66
N TYR A 63 -13.90 3.19 -14.06
CA TYR A 63 -12.56 3.71 -14.31
C TYR A 63 -11.60 3.21 -13.24
N LEU A 64 -10.45 2.70 -13.67
CA LEU A 64 -9.36 2.29 -12.80
C LEU A 64 -8.11 3.10 -13.17
N TYR A 65 -7.56 3.80 -12.20
CA TYR A 65 -6.33 4.58 -12.33
C TYR A 65 -5.20 3.77 -11.74
N THR A 66 -4.18 3.46 -12.53
CA THR A 66 -3.09 2.57 -12.10
C THR A 66 -1.79 2.92 -12.80
N CYS A 67 -0.67 2.55 -12.19
CA CYS A 67 0.65 2.58 -12.81
C CYS A 67 0.99 1.31 -13.58
N ASN A 68 0.19 0.24 -13.38
CA ASN A 68 0.34 -1.02 -14.09
C ASN A 68 -0.39 -0.98 -15.43
N GLU A 69 -0.19 -1.99 -16.26
CA GLU A 69 -0.97 -2.18 -17.48
C GLU A 69 -2.47 -2.33 -17.15
N CYS A 70 -3.34 -1.87 -18.07
CA CYS A 70 -4.78 -2.00 -17.88
C CYS A 70 -5.19 -3.48 -17.97
N PRO A 71 -5.93 -4.01 -16.99
CA PRO A 71 -6.48 -5.35 -17.08
C PRO A 71 -7.56 -5.41 -18.17
N ALA A 72 -7.94 -6.61 -18.61
CA ALA A 72 -8.99 -6.79 -19.61
C ALA A 72 -10.38 -6.39 -19.07
N GLN A 73 -10.62 -6.61 -17.78
CA GLN A 73 -11.91 -6.35 -17.13
C GLN A 73 -11.74 -5.66 -15.77
N TYR A 74 -12.81 -5.05 -15.27
CA TYR A 74 -12.75 -4.38 -13.97
C TYR A 74 -12.55 -5.41 -12.85
N PRO A 75 -11.44 -5.33 -12.07
CA PRO A 75 -11.16 -6.28 -11.01
C PRO A 75 -12.27 -6.34 -9.98
N TRP A 76 -12.67 -7.55 -9.61
CA TRP A 76 -13.71 -7.79 -8.62
C TRP A 76 -13.50 -9.11 -7.89
N LEU A 77 -14.35 -9.40 -6.91
CA LEU A 77 -14.37 -10.70 -6.24
C LEU A 77 -14.52 -11.83 -7.28
N ARG A 78 -13.62 -12.83 -7.22
CA ARG A 78 -13.48 -13.95 -8.18
C ARG A 78 -12.88 -13.59 -9.55
N ASN A 79 -12.42 -12.36 -9.74
CA ASN A 79 -11.59 -11.93 -10.87
C ASN A 79 -10.71 -10.76 -10.42
N GLU A 80 -9.87 -11.02 -9.41
CA GLU A 80 -9.13 -10.02 -8.65
C GLU A 80 -8.06 -9.31 -9.50
N PHE A 81 -7.67 -9.94 -10.60
CA PHE A 81 -6.66 -9.42 -11.52
C PHE A 81 -7.26 -8.95 -12.86
N GLY A 82 -8.57 -9.11 -13.07
CA GLY A 82 -9.25 -8.65 -14.28
C GLY A 82 -8.78 -9.33 -15.57
N LEU A 83 -8.40 -10.62 -15.50
CA LEU A 83 -7.75 -11.36 -16.61
C LEU A 83 -8.74 -12.13 -17.50
N ASP A 84 -9.94 -12.39 -17.00
CA ASP A 84 -10.96 -13.17 -17.72
C ASP A 84 -11.56 -12.50 -18.96
#